data_AF-A0A4Y9Q7M9-F1
#
_entry.id   AF-A0A4Y9Q7M9-F1
#
_cell.length_a   1.000
_cell.length_b   1.000
_cell.length_c   1.000
_cell.angle_alpha   90.00
_cell.angle_beta   90.00
_cell.angle_gamma   90.00
#
_symmetry.space_group_name_H-M   'P 1'
#
loop_
_entity.id
_entity.type
_entity.pdbx_description
1 polymer ?
#
loop_
_entity_poly.entity_id
_entity_poly.type
_entity_poly.pdbx_seq_one_letter_code
_entity_poly.pdbx_strand_id
1 'polypeptide(L)' 'MGPSIVTIDQLDLEISLAHIAVGGARAAFTRCPSAENQQRVDDAVDDVDRLLDQRLAALPQP' A
#
# COMPACT_ATOMS: atom_id res chain seq x y z
N MET A 1 15.33 5.06 19.32
CA MET A 1 15.75 5.73 18.07
C MET A 1 14.48 6.07 17.32
N GLY A 2 14.24 7.35 17.03
CA GLY A 2 13.13 7.75 16.16
C GLY A 2 13.43 7.36 14.70
N PRO A 3 12.39 7.25 13.86
CA PRO A 3 12.58 7.00 12.44
C PRO A 3 13.35 8.16 11.78
N SER A 4 14.28 7.82 10.90
CA SER A 4 15.06 8.80 10.13
C SER A 4 14.22 9.35 8.97
N ILE A 5 14.49 10.58 8.53
CA ILE A 5 13.83 11.18 7.34
C ILE A 5 13.92 10.24 6.12
N VAL A 6 15.08 9.59 5.93
CA VAL A 6 15.31 8.59 4.87
C VAL A 6 14.33 7.40 4.96
N THR A 7 13.95 6.99 6.17
CA THR A 7 12.97 5.91 6.40
C THR A 7 11.56 6.35 6.04
N ILE A 8 11.23 7.61 6.26
CA ILE A 8 9.92 8.18 5.93
C ILE A 8 9.76 8.32 4.41
N ASP A 9 10.76 8.87 3.71
CA ASP A 9 10.72 9.01 2.26
C ASP A 9 10.62 7.65 1.55
N GLN A 10 11.28 6.62 2.12
CA GLN A 10 11.16 5.25 1.63
C GLN A 10 9.75 4.69 1.79
N LEU A 11 9.10 4.91 2.93
CA LEU A 11 7.71 4.49 3.15
C LEU A 11 6.76 5.21 2.18
N ASP A 12 6.94 6.52 1.96
CA ASP A 12 6.11 7.29 1.03
C ASP A 12 6.26 6.78 -0.42
N LEU A 13 7.47 6.36 -0.81
CA LEU A 13 7.70 5.70 -2.10
C LEU A 13 7.01 4.33 -2.19
N GLU A 14 7.16 3.48 -1.17
CA GLU A 14 6.54 2.16 -1.13
C GLU A 14 5.00 2.25 -1.16
N ILE A 15 4.41 3.19 -0.43
CA ILE A 15 2.97 3.48 -0.46
C ILE A 15 2.54 3.85 -1.88
N SER A 16 3.30 4.71 -2.56
CA SER A 16 3.00 5.14 -3.93
C SER A 16 3.00 3.96 -4.91
N LEU A 17 3.99 3.07 -4.79
CA LEU A 17 4.08 1.85 -5.62
C LEU A 17 2.93 0.87 -5.33
N ALA A 18 2.62 0.64 -4.05
CA ALA A 18 1.52 -0.22 -3.64
C ALA A 18 0.18 0.33 -4.16
N HIS A 19 -0.03 1.65 -4.11
CA HIS A 19 -1.25 2.26 -4.63
C HIS A 19 -1.40 2.08 -6.16
N ILE A 20 -0.31 2.14 -6.91
CA ILE A 20 -0.31 1.81 -8.36
C ILE A 20 -0.70 0.34 -8.58
N ALA A 21 -0.20 -0.58 -7.74
CA ALA A 21 -0.54 -1.99 -7.82
C ALA A 21 -2.04 -2.24 -7.61
N VAL A 22 -2.68 -1.53 -6.67
CA VAL A 22 -4.15 -1.55 -6.49
C VAL A 22 -4.88 -1.15 -7.78
N GLY A 23 -4.41 -0.10 -8.46
CA GLY A 23 -4.97 0.32 -9.75
C GLY A 23 -4.85 -0.78 -10.81
N GLY A 24 -3.70 -1.45 -10.88
CA GLY A 24 -3.46 -2.60 -11.75
C GLY A 24 -4.39 -3.78 -11.45
N ALA A 25 -4.54 -4.14 -10.18
CA ALA A 25 -5.44 -5.21 -9.73
C ALA A 25 -6.91 -4.89 -10.06
N ARG A 26 -7.37 -3.65 -9.78
CA ARG A 26 -8.73 -3.19 -10.12
C ARG A 26 -8.99 -3.21 -11.61
N ALA A 27 -7.99 -2.85 -12.43
CA ALA A 27 -8.10 -2.93 -13.89
C ALA A 27 -8.20 -4.38 -14.36
N ALA A 28 -7.45 -5.31 -13.76
CA ALA A 28 -7.56 -6.74 -14.05
C ALA A 28 -8.94 -7.29 -13.67
N PHE A 29 -9.45 -6.95 -12.48
CA PHE A 29 -10.79 -7.33 -12.04
C PHE A 29 -11.89 -6.75 -12.94
N THR A 30 -11.78 -5.48 -13.33
CA THR A 30 -12.74 -4.83 -14.25
C THR A 30 -12.81 -5.56 -15.60
N ARG A 31 -11.67 -6.03 -16.12
CA ARG A 31 -11.62 -6.79 -17.38
C ARG A 31 -12.12 -8.22 -17.23
N CYS A 32 -11.85 -8.86 -16.08
CA CYS A 32 -12.23 -10.23 -15.79
C CYS A 32 -12.63 -10.36 -14.31
N PRO A 33 -13.93 -10.20 -13.99
CA PRO A 33 -14.42 -10.33 -12.63
C PRO A 33 -14.35 -11.80 -12.20
N SER A 34 -13.39 -12.13 -11.34
CA SER A 34 -13.20 -13.46 -10.79
C SER A 34 -12.83 -13.36 -9.32
N ALA A 35 -13.06 -14.43 -8.56
CA ALA A 35 -12.66 -14.50 -7.16
C ALA A 35 -11.14 -14.30 -6.98
N GLU A 36 -10.34 -14.84 -7.90
CA GLU A 36 -8.89 -14.65 -7.89
C GLU A 36 -8.50 -13.19 -8.11
N ASN A 37 -9.12 -12.49 -9.07
CA ASN A 37 -8.83 -11.07 -9.29
C ASN A 37 -9.38 -10.19 -8.16
N GLN A 38 -10.48 -10.58 -7.52
CA GLN A 38 -10.97 -9.92 -6.30
C GLN A 38 -9.93 -10.07 -5.18
N GLN A 39 -9.43 -11.29 -4.93
CA GLN A 39 -8.40 -11.52 -3.93
C GLN A 39 -7.15 -10.68 -4.19
N ARG A 40 -6.70 -10.57 -5.45
CA ARG A 40 -5.56 -9.70 -5.81
C ARG A 40 -5.82 -8.22 -5.53
N VAL A 41 -7.07 -7.76 -5.63
CA VAL A 41 -7.42 -6.39 -5.24
C VAL A 41 -7.35 -6.24 -3.74
N ASP A 42 -7.90 -7.20 -3.00
CA ASP A 42 -7.92 -7.19 -1.53
C ASP A 42 -6.50 -7.25 -0.97
N ASP A 43 -5.65 -8.17 -1.46
CA ASP A 43 -4.23 -8.29 -1.08
C ASP A 43 -3.47 -6.98 -1.34
N ALA A 44 -3.70 -6.34 -2.50
CA ALA A 44 -3.04 -5.09 -2.83
C ALA A 44 -3.49 -3.92 -1.95
N VAL A 45 -4.76 -3.92 -1.51
CA VAL A 45 -5.28 -2.92 -0.57
C VAL A 45 -4.70 -3.16 0.82
N ASP A 46 -4.67 -4.40 1.29
CA ASP A 46 -4.07 -4.77 2.58
C ASP A 46 -2.59 -4.36 2.68
N ASP A 47 -1.85 -4.49 1.57
CA ASP A 47 -0.46 -4.03 1.50
C ASP A 47 -0.33 -2.51 1.64
N VAL A 48 -1.23 -1.72 1.03
CA VAL A 48 -1.26 -0.26 1.20
C VAL A 48 -1.56 0.09 2.65
N ASP A 49 -2.57 -0.52 3.25
CA ASP A 49 -2.99 -0.25 4.62
C ASP A 49 -1.87 -0.56 5.61
N ARG A 50 -1.16 -1.69 5.43
CA ARG A 50 0.01 -2.04 6.24
C ARG A 50 1.13 -1.00 6.14
N LEU A 51 1.38 -0.45 4.95
CA LEU A 51 2.41 0.58 4.77
C LEU A 51 1.98 1.92 5.37
N LEU A 52 0.70 2.28 5.28
CA LEU A 52 0.13 3.46 5.93
C LEU A 52 0.23 3.38 7.45
N ASP A 53 -0.03 2.20 8.03
CA ASP A 53 0.13 1.96 9.46
C ASP A 53 1.59 2.14 9.91
N GLN A 54 2.55 1.61 9.12
CA GLN A 54 3.98 1.82 9.37
C GLN A 54 4.35 3.30 9.29
N ARG A 55 3.82 4.01 8.30
CA ARG A 55 4.04 5.45 8.11
C ARG A 55 3.47 6.28 9.24
N LEU A 56 2.30 5.90 9.77
CA LEU A 56 1.67 6.51 10.93
C LEU A 56 2.47 6.25 12.21
N ALA A 57 2.91 5.01 12.43
CA ALA A 57 3.76 4.64 13.56
C ALA A 57 5.11 5.37 13.54
N ALA A 58 5.60 5.73 12.35
CA ALA A 58 6.82 6.50 12.17
C ALA A 58 6.65 8.02 12.41
N LEU A 59 5.43 8.53 12.57
CA LEU A 59 5.25 9.93 12.94
C LEU A 59 5.67 10.16 14.40
N PRO A 60 6.36 11.28 14.70
CA PRO A 60 6.61 11.65 16.09
C PRO A 60 5.26 11.85 16.79
N GLN A 61 5.03 11.05 17.83
CA GLN A 61 3.84 11.16 18.68
C GLN A 61 3.93 12.48 19.47
N PRO A 62 2.80 13.18 19.70
CA PRO A 62 2.77 14.43 20.43
C PRO A 62 3.29 14.30 21.88
#